data_AF-A0A935PAS1-F1
#
_entry.id   AF-A0A935PAS1-F1
#
_cell.length_a   1.000
_cell.length_b   1.000
_cell.length_c   1.000
_cell.angle_alpha   90.00
_cell.angle_beta   90.00
_cell.angle_gamma   90.00
#
_symmetry.space_group_name_H-M   'P 1'
#
loop_
_entity.id
_entity.type
_entity.pdbx_description
1 polymer ?
#
loop_
_entity_poly.entity_id
_entity_poly.type
_entity_poly.pdbx_seq_one_letter_code
_entity_poly.pdbx_strand_id
1 'polypeptide(L)'
;MRLNIGTRNWNLRKAAVDLTVADAWVVDLGDAEDTVFGAMKPKTRYNVRLAQRKGVRVFCAASEMLPVFYDLYLQTARRNGFLAASYRHFAGMFSPLALERGSVEILLLLASRGQDILAGAIVAISQRRAFYLYGASSGENRNLMAPYA
;
A
#
# COMPACT_ATOMS: atom_id res chain seq x y z
N MET A 1 26.92 -11.82 11.18
CA MET A 1 26.76 -12.72 10.00
C MET A 1 27.68 -12.22 8.89
N ARG A 2 28.60 -13.04 8.35
CA ARG A 2 29.59 -12.62 7.33
C ARG A 2 29.05 -12.96 5.93
N LEU A 3 28.68 -11.92 5.16
CA LEU A 3 27.99 -11.96 3.85
C LEU A 3 28.55 -12.95 2.81
N ASN A 4 29.84 -13.28 2.88
CA ASN A 4 30.52 -14.10 1.86
C ASN A 4 30.80 -15.55 2.27
N ILE A 5 30.40 -15.97 3.47
CA ILE A 5 30.68 -17.32 3.96
C ILE A 5 29.94 -18.35 3.07
N GLY A 6 30.68 -19.29 2.48
CA GLY A 6 30.13 -20.31 1.57
C GLY A 6 30.10 -19.94 0.08
N THR A 7 30.53 -18.74 -0.31
CA THR A 7 30.70 -18.39 -1.72
C THR A 7 32.08 -18.79 -2.24
N ARG A 8 32.18 -19.26 -3.50
CA ARG A 8 33.46 -19.68 -4.10
C ARG A 8 34.45 -18.52 -4.25
N ASN A 9 33.96 -17.34 -4.64
CA ASN A 9 34.80 -16.21 -5.05
C ASN A 9 34.73 -15.00 -4.11
N TRP A 10 33.92 -15.03 -3.04
CA TRP A 10 33.82 -13.94 -2.05
C TRP A 10 33.55 -12.56 -2.66
N ASN A 11 32.82 -12.54 -3.78
CA ASN A 11 32.62 -11.35 -4.61
C ASN A 11 31.26 -10.67 -4.40
N LEU A 12 30.48 -11.10 -3.40
CA LEU A 12 29.23 -10.41 -3.06
C LEU A 12 29.57 -9.11 -2.34
N ARG A 13 29.09 -8.00 -2.92
CA ARG A 13 29.15 -6.67 -2.32
C ARG A 13 27.79 -6.35 -1.76
N LYS A 14 27.73 -5.76 -0.56
CA LYS A 14 26.47 -5.24 -0.02
C LYS A 14 25.91 -4.24 -1.04
N ALA A 15 24.63 -4.35 -1.35
CA ALA A 15 23.94 -3.37 -2.18
C ALA A 15 24.05 -1.98 -1.53
N ALA A 16 24.10 -0.93 -2.35
CA ALA A 16 24.18 0.45 -1.85
C ALA A 16 22.95 0.84 -1.00
N VAL A 17 21.84 0.11 -1.16
CA VAL A 17 20.60 0.28 -0.41
C VAL A 17 20.06 -1.09 0.00
N ASP A 18 19.45 -1.15 1.18
CA ASP A 18 18.69 -2.32 1.61
C ASP A 18 17.32 -2.29 0.92
N LEU A 19 17.03 -3.28 0.07
CA LEU A 19 15.79 -3.34 -0.72
C LEU A 19 14.58 -3.85 0.06
N THR A 20 14.82 -4.46 1.22
CA THR A 20 13.79 -5.01 2.10
C THR A 20 13.82 -4.32 3.45
N VAL A 21 12.68 -4.27 4.12
CA VAL A 21 12.58 -3.73 5.48
C VAL A 21 13.25 -4.67 6.48
N ALA A 22 13.96 -4.10 7.46
CA ALA A 22 14.52 -4.86 8.57
C ALA A 22 13.43 -5.25 9.59
N ASP A 23 12.44 -4.36 9.78
CA ASP A 23 11.34 -4.51 10.71
C ASP A 23 10.00 -4.30 10.00
N ALA A 24 8.96 -5.03 10.42
CA ALA A 24 7.62 -4.91 9.89
C ALA A 24 6.59 -4.87 11.03
N TRP A 25 5.56 -4.05 10.85
CA TRP A 25 4.39 -4.06 11.71
C TRP A 25 3.40 -5.12 11.20
N VAL A 26 3.03 -6.05 12.07
CA VAL A 26 2.04 -7.09 11.77
C VAL A 26 0.82 -6.83 12.64
N VAL A 27 -0.35 -6.79 11.99
CA VAL A 27 -1.65 -6.69 12.64
C VAL A 27 -2.34 -8.05 12.48
N ASP A 28 -2.72 -8.66 13.60
CA ASP A 28 -3.55 -9.87 13.56
C ASP A 28 -5.00 -9.47 13.26
N LEU A 29 -5.59 -10.12 12.25
CA LEU A 29 -6.95 -9.92 11.79
C LEU A 29 -7.83 -11.17 12.06
N GLY A 30 -7.38 -12.07 12.93
CA GLY A 30 -8.10 -13.30 13.29
C GLY A 30 -9.32 -13.07 14.19
N ASP A 31 -9.38 -11.93 14.89
CA ASP A 31 -10.52 -11.54 15.71
C ASP A 31 -11.66 -10.92 14.88
N ALA A 32 -12.83 -10.77 15.51
CA ALA A 32 -13.95 -10.03 14.92
C ALA A 32 -13.58 -8.57 14.61
N GLU A 33 -14.19 -8.01 13.57
CA GLU A 33 -13.90 -6.65 13.07
C GLU A 33 -14.00 -5.57 14.17
N ASP A 34 -15.05 -5.62 15.00
CA ASP A 34 -15.23 -4.66 16.11
C ASP A 34 -14.11 -4.73 17.14
N THR A 35 -13.55 -5.93 17.39
CA THR A 35 -12.43 -6.13 18.30
C THR A 35 -11.16 -5.50 17.73
N VAL A 36 -10.85 -5.80 16.46
CA VAL A 36 -9.69 -5.22 15.74
C VAL A 36 -9.82 -3.69 15.69
N PHE A 37 -11.00 -3.19 15.36
CA PHE A 37 -11.29 -1.77 15.32
C PHE A 37 -11.14 -1.12 16.71
N GLY A 38 -11.65 -1.76 17.76
CA GLY A 38 -11.54 -1.31 19.15
C GLY A 38 -10.10 -1.18 19.64
N ALA A 39 -9.22 -2.09 19.21
CA ALA A 39 -7.79 -2.12 19.57
C ALA A 39 -6.97 -0.99 18.92
N MET A 40 -7.46 -0.35 17.86
CA MET A 40 -6.76 0.77 17.21
C MET A 40 -6.64 1.97 18.16
N LYS A 41 -5.64 2.85 17.96
CA LYS A 41 -5.51 4.10 18.72
C LYS A 41 -6.79 4.96 18.61
N PRO A 42 -7.23 5.66 19.68
CA PRO A 42 -8.48 6.45 19.66
C PRO A 42 -8.58 7.44 18.49
N LYS A 43 -7.49 8.12 18.14
CA LYS A 43 -7.43 9.04 17.00
C LYS A 43 -7.66 8.34 15.65
N THR A 44 -7.13 7.13 15.49
CA THR A 44 -7.36 6.31 14.29
C THR A 44 -8.84 5.97 14.17
N ARG A 45 -9.45 5.41 15.22
CA ARG A 45 -10.89 5.08 15.23
C ARG A 45 -11.77 6.29 14.92
N TYR A 46 -11.42 7.44 15.50
CA TYR A 46 -12.12 8.70 15.23
C TYR A 46 -12.02 9.10 13.75
N ASN A 47 -10.82 9.03 13.16
CA ASN A 47 -10.60 9.41 11.77
C ASN A 47 -11.26 8.45 10.76
N VAL A 48 -11.28 7.14 11.03
CA VAL A 48 -12.02 6.16 10.20
C VAL A 48 -13.50 6.54 10.14
N ARG A 49 -14.12 6.74 11.31
CA ARG A 49 -15.52 7.17 11.39
C ARG A 49 -15.74 8.55 10.77
N LEU A 50 -14.77 9.46 10.86
CA LEU A 50 -14.85 10.79 10.27
C LEU A 50 -14.85 10.73 8.74
N ALA A 51 -14.00 9.89 8.13
CA ALA A 51 -13.95 9.68 6.68
C ALA A 51 -15.29 9.13 6.17
N GLN A 52 -15.84 8.13 6.86
CA GLN A 52 -17.15 7.56 6.56
C GLN A 52 -18.28 8.61 6.64
N ARG A 53 -18.34 9.39 7.73
CA ARG A 53 -19.33 10.49 7.88
C ARG A 53 -19.20 11.57 6.81
N LYS A 54 -17.99 11.78 6.27
CA LYS A 54 -17.73 12.73 5.18
C LYS A 54 -18.04 12.18 3.79
N GLY A 55 -18.53 10.94 3.71
CA GLY A 55 -18.96 10.29 2.48
C GLY A 55 -17.81 9.74 1.66
N VAL A 56 -16.63 9.52 2.25
CA VAL A 56 -15.56 8.80 1.57
C VAL A 56 -15.92 7.32 1.48
N ARG A 57 -15.74 6.73 0.30
CA ARG A 57 -16.03 5.32 0.02
C ARG A 57 -14.81 4.66 -0.62
N VAL A 58 -14.53 3.43 -0.22
CA VAL A 58 -13.45 2.60 -0.79
C VAL A 58 -14.05 1.57 -1.73
N PHE A 59 -13.37 1.31 -2.85
CA PHE A 59 -13.72 0.24 -3.78
C PHE A 59 -12.47 -0.42 -4.36
N CYS A 60 -12.61 -1.69 -4.75
CA CYS A 60 -11.59 -2.38 -5.55
C CYS A 60 -11.65 -1.82 -6.98
N ALA A 61 -10.60 -1.14 -7.39
CA ALA A 61 -10.46 -0.56 -8.71
C ALA A 61 -9.82 -1.56 -9.68
N ALA A 62 -10.23 -1.50 -10.93
CA ALA A 62 -9.61 -2.26 -12.01
C ALA A 62 -8.22 -1.68 -12.34
N SER A 63 -7.35 -2.48 -12.97
CA SER A 63 -5.95 -2.09 -13.23
C SER A 63 -5.85 -0.90 -14.19
N GLU A 64 -6.88 -0.62 -14.98
CA GLU A 64 -7.02 0.56 -15.83
C GLU A 64 -7.01 1.88 -15.03
N MET A 65 -7.36 1.82 -13.75
CA MET A 65 -7.32 2.97 -12.82
C MET A 65 -5.93 3.16 -12.18
N LEU A 66 -4.94 2.33 -12.51
CA LEU A 66 -3.58 2.46 -12.01
C LEU A 66 -2.93 3.82 -12.30
N PRO A 67 -3.13 4.48 -13.47
CA PRO A 67 -2.64 5.84 -13.69
C PRO A 67 -3.11 6.83 -12.62
N VAL A 68 -4.37 6.73 -12.19
CA VAL A 68 -4.94 7.59 -11.14
C VAL A 68 -4.23 7.39 -9.80
N PHE A 69 -3.99 6.13 -9.42
CA PHE A 69 -3.18 5.82 -8.23
C PHE A 69 -1.75 6.36 -8.37
N TYR A 70 -1.14 6.22 -9.55
CA TYR A 70 0.23 6.67 -9.77
C TYR A 70 0.37 8.18 -9.62
N ASP A 71 -0.62 8.97 -10.06
CA ASP A 71 -0.64 10.41 -9.84
C ASP A 71 -0.70 10.77 -8.34
N LEU A 72 -1.53 10.08 -7.56
CA LEU A 72 -1.55 10.23 -6.09
C LEU A 72 -0.20 9.85 -5.47
N TYR A 73 0.44 8.81 -6.00
CA TYR A 73 1.74 8.34 -5.52
C TYR A 73 2.83 9.39 -5.79
N LEU A 74 2.85 10.00 -6.98
CA LEU A 74 3.76 11.10 -7.31
C LEU A 74 3.55 12.32 -6.40
N GLN A 75 2.29 12.68 -6.11
CA GLN A 75 1.99 13.73 -5.13
C GLN A 75 2.54 13.38 -3.74
N THR A 76 2.37 12.13 -3.32
CA THR A 76 2.85 11.63 -2.02
C THR A 76 4.38 11.65 -1.94
N ALA A 77 5.05 11.22 -3.01
CA ALA A 77 6.52 11.24 -3.14
C ALA A 77 7.09 12.65 -3.04
N ARG A 78 6.51 13.60 -3.81
CA ARG A 78 6.90 15.01 -3.76
C ARG A 78 6.70 15.61 -2.37
N ARG A 79 5.54 15.35 -1.74
CA ARG A 79 5.21 15.86 -0.40
C ARG A 79 6.15 15.34 0.68
N ASN A 80 6.53 14.06 0.61
CA ASN A 80 7.32 13.40 1.65
C ASN A 80 8.82 13.36 1.33
N GLY A 81 9.25 13.87 0.16
CA GLY A 81 10.66 14.00 -0.22
C GLY A 81 11.37 12.68 -0.54
N PHE A 82 10.66 11.66 -1.04
CA PHE A 82 11.28 10.39 -1.45
C PHE A 82 11.32 10.21 -2.97
N LEU A 83 12.29 9.42 -3.45
CA LEU A 83 12.42 9.10 -4.87
C LEU A 83 11.26 8.20 -5.32
N ALA A 84 10.47 8.68 -6.27
CA ALA A 84 9.34 7.94 -6.82
C ALA A 84 9.81 6.75 -7.66
N ALA A 85 9.21 5.57 -7.43
CA ALA A 85 9.33 4.44 -8.33
C ALA A 85 8.68 4.74 -9.69
N SER A 86 9.19 4.09 -10.74
CA SER A 86 8.67 4.26 -12.11
C SER A 86 7.25 3.69 -12.25
N TYR A 87 6.46 4.24 -13.17
CA TYR A 87 5.15 3.67 -13.49
C TYR A 87 5.22 2.19 -13.89
N ARG A 88 6.26 1.82 -14.66
CA ARG A 88 6.52 0.44 -15.10
C ARG A 88 6.63 -0.54 -13.92
N HIS A 89 7.17 -0.11 -12.78
CA HIS A 89 7.24 -0.91 -11.56
C HIS A 89 5.84 -1.35 -11.10
N PHE A 90 4.90 -0.39 -11.04
CA PHE A 90 3.52 -0.65 -10.66
C PHE A 90 2.76 -1.46 -11.71
N ALA A 91 2.89 -1.09 -12.99
CA ALA A 91 2.23 -1.81 -14.08
C ALA A 91 2.65 -3.29 -14.13
N GLY A 92 3.90 -3.60 -13.79
CA GLY A 92 4.39 -4.97 -13.69
C GLY A 92 3.66 -5.83 -12.66
N MET A 93 3.18 -5.23 -11.56
CA MET A 93 2.44 -5.95 -10.50
C MET A 93 1.08 -6.46 -10.98
N PHE A 94 0.46 -5.76 -11.94
CA PHE A 94 -0.85 -6.10 -12.50
C PHE A 94 -0.75 -6.84 -13.85
N SER A 95 0.46 -7.26 -14.26
CA SER A 95 0.61 -7.96 -15.54
C SER A 95 0.02 -9.38 -15.47
N PRO A 96 -0.50 -9.93 -16.58
CA PRO A 96 -1.04 -11.28 -16.62
C PRO A 96 -0.07 -12.35 -16.09
N LEU A 97 1.23 -12.22 -16.43
CA LEU A 97 2.30 -13.12 -15.96
C LEU A 97 2.47 -13.12 -14.43
N ALA A 98 2.16 -11.99 -13.76
CA ALA A 98 2.21 -11.89 -12.32
C ALA A 98 0.97 -12.55 -11.66
N LEU A 99 -0.19 -12.47 -12.33
CA LEU A 99 -1.47 -12.99 -11.83
C LEU A 99 -1.68 -14.49 -12.14
N GLU A 100 -1.07 -15.02 -13.19
CA GLU A 100 -1.13 -16.45 -13.56
C GLU A 100 -0.46 -17.37 -12.54
N ARG A 101 0.41 -16.83 -11.67
CA ARG A 101 1.10 -17.60 -10.62
C ARG A 101 0.23 -17.88 -9.38
N GLY A 102 -1.09 -18.00 -9.56
CA GLY A 102 -2.09 -18.72 -8.73
C GLY A 102 -2.07 -18.59 -7.20
N SER A 103 -1.26 -17.72 -6.62
CA SER A 103 -0.95 -17.72 -5.17
C SER A 103 -0.94 -16.33 -4.55
N VAL A 104 -1.00 -15.29 -5.38
CA VAL A 104 -1.01 -13.89 -4.94
C VAL A 104 -2.08 -13.13 -5.69
N GLU A 105 -3.00 -12.54 -4.93
CA GLU A 105 -3.98 -11.58 -5.43
C GLU A 105 -3.45 -10.17 -5.17
N ILE A 106 -3.49 -9.30 -6.19
CA ILE A 106 -3.09 -7.89 -6.06
C ILE A 106 -4.35 -7.03 -6.16
N LEU A 107 -4.68 -6.35 -5.07
CA LEU A 107 -5.80 -5.41 -4.99
C LEU A 107 -5.31 -3.98 -5.18
N LEU A 108 -5.96 -3.25 -6.09
CA LEU A 108 -5.90 -1.79 -6.14
C LEU A 108 -7.14 -1.25 -5.43
N LEU A 109 -6.96 -0.63 -4.26
CA LEU A 109 -8.04 0.01 -3.51
C LEU A 109 -7.97 1.51 -3.73
N LEU A 110 -9.09 2.13 -4.10
CA LEU A 110 -9.21 3.59 -4.23
C LEU A 110 -10.29 4.12 -3.29
N ALA A 111 -9.98 5.22 -2.60
CA ALA A 111 -10.90 5.95 -1.76
C ALA A 111 -11.38 7.21 -2.50
N SER A 112 -12.71 7.36 -2.62
CA SER A 112 -13.35 8.41 -3.40
C SER A 112 -14.40 9.17 -2.60
N ARG A 113 -14.68 10.41 -2.99
CA ARG A 113 -15.86 11.16 -2.58
C ARG A 113 -16.49 11.78 -3.83
N GLY A 114 -17.60 11.22 -4.29
CA GLY A 114 -18.17 11.60 -5.58
C GLY A 114 -17.24 11.17 -6.71
N GLN A 115 -16.80 12.12 -7.54
CA GLN A 115 -15.87 11.87 -8.65
C GLN A 115 -14.40 12.00 -8.24
N ASP A 116 -14.12 12.55 -7.05
CA ASP A 116 -12.76 12.81 -6.61
C ASP A 116 -12.14 11.54 -6.02
N ILE A 117 -11.01 11.09 -6.58
CA ILE A 117 -10.17 10.04 -6.01
C ILE A 117 -9.13 10.70 -5.09
N LEU A 118 -9.16 10.34 -3.81
CA LEU A 118 -8.47 11.06 -2.74
C LEU A 118 -7.33 10.28 -2.11
N ALA A 119 -7.42 8.95 -2.11
CA ALA A 119 -6.37 8.07 -1.63
C ALA A 119 -6.43 6.72 -2.36
N GLY A 120 -5.36 5.96 -2.27
CA GLY A 120 -5.34 4.59 -2.74
C GLY A 120 -4.28 3.75 -2.06
N ALA A 121 -4.45 2.44 -2.17
CA ALA A 121 -3.53 1.45 -1.65
C ALA A 121 -3.39 0.29 -2.64
N ILE A 122 -2.18 -0.26 -2.71
CA ILE A 122 -1.93 -1.54 -3.38
C ILE A 122 -1.66 -2.57 -2.27
N VAL A 123 -2.47 -3.62 -2.24
CA VAL A 123 -2.39 -4.69 -1.25
C VAL A 123 -2.16 -6.01 -1.97
N ALA A 124 -1.17 -6.78 -1.53
CA ALA A 124 -0.96 -8.14 -2.00
C ALA A 124 -1.49 -9.15 -0.96
N ILE A 125 -2.37 -10.05 -1.38
CA ILE A 125 -2.92 -11.10 -0.53
C ILE A 125 -2.35 -12.43 -0.99
N SER A 126 -1.75 -13.18 -0.06
CA SER A 126 -1.30 -14.54 -0.31
C SER A 126 -1.66 -15.43 0.87
N GLN A 127 -2.42 -16.48 0.60
CA GLN A 127 -2.92 -17.42 1.61
C GLN A 127 -3.60 -16.70 2.78
N ARG A 128 -2.99 -16.71 3.98
CA ARG A 128 -3.53 -16.12 5.22
C ARG A 128 -2.91 -14.75 5.56
N ARG A 129 -2.25 -14.08 4.60
CA ARG A 129 -1.55 -12.81 4.85
C ARG A 129 -1.90 -11.78 3.79
N ALA A 130 -2.06 -10.53 4.23
CA ALA A 130 -2.16 -9.36 3.39
C ALA A 130 -0.96 -8.43 3.65
N PHE A 131 -0.36 -7.92 2.58
CA PHE A 131 0.76 -7.00 2.61
C PHE A 131 0.32 -5.66 2.03
N TYR A 132 0.32 -4.62 2.85
CA TYR A 132 0.16 -3.24 2.40
C TYR A 132 1.45 -2.78 1.71
N LEU A 133 1.51 -2.86 0.39
CA LEU A 133 2.73 -2.62 -0.39
C LEU A 133 2.97 -1.12 -0.59
N TYR A 134 1.93 -0.42 -1.06
CA TYR A 134 2.02 1.00 -1.40
C TYR A 134 0.76 1.73 -0.99
N GLY A 135 0.94 2.97 -0.55
CA GLY A 135 -0.12 3.89 -0.22
C GLY A 135 0.14 5.26 -0.81
N ALA A 136 -0.93 5.91 -1.23
CA ALA A 136 -0.87 7.22 -1.83
C ALA A 136 -2.09 8.05 -1.47
N SER A 137 -1.93 9.36 -1.36
CA SER A 137 -3.03 10.27 -1.05
C SER A 137 -2.84 11.66 -1.60
N SER A 138 -3.96 12.25 -2.01
CA SER A 138 -4.03 13.58 -2.57
C SER A 138 -3.51 14.63 -1.57
N GLY A 139 -2.86 15.66 -2.08
CA GLY A 139 -2.55 16.86 -1.31
C GLY A 139 -3.79 17.70 -1.00
N GLU A 140 -4.86 17.52 -1.77
CA GLU A 140 -6.11 18.26 -1.68
C GLU A 140 -7.11 17.58 -0.76
N ASN A 141 -8.11 18.33 -0.30
CA ASN A 141 -9.23 17.82 0.50
C ASN A 141 -8.81 16.91 1.67
N ARG A 142 -7.63 17.17 2.27
CA ARG A 142 -7.07 16.37 3.37
C ARG A 142 -7.98 16.32 4.59
N ASN A 143 -8.81 17.35 4.78
CA ASN A 143 -9.84 17.39 5.80
C ASN A 143 -10.83 16.21 5.68
N LEU A 144 -10.96 15.56 4.53
CA LEU A 144 -11.82 14.40 4.31
C LEU A 144 -11.29 13.09 4.93
N MET A 145 -10.03 13.06 5.37
CA MET A 145 -9.40 11.88 5.98
C MET A 145 -9.43 10.61 5.11
N ALA A 146 -9.39 10.74 3.78
CA ALA A 146 -9.46 9.60 2.85
C ALA A 146 -8.44 8.46 3.11
N PRO A 147 -7.20 8.70 3.59
CA PRO A 147 -6.28 7.62 3.96
C PRO A 147 -6.71 6.76 5.16
N TYR A 148 -7.77 7.16 5.88
CA TYR A 148 -8.36 6.41 6.97
C TYR A 148 -9.67 5.71 6.57
N ALA A 149 -10.09 5.85 5.30
CA ALA A 149 -11.29 5.18 4.80
C ALA A 149 -11.02 3.71 4.46
#